data_AF-A0AAV9ZQ24-F1
#
_entry.id   AF-A0AAV9ZQ24-F1
#
_cell.length_a   1.000
_cell.length_b   1.000
_cell.length_c   1.000
_cell.angle_alpha   90.00
_cell.angle_beta   90.00
_cell.angle_gamma   90.00
#
_symmetry.space_group_name_H-M   'P 1'
#
loop_
_entity.id
_entity.type
_entity.pdbx_description
1 polymer ?
#
loop_
_entity_poly.entity_id
_entity_poly.type
_entity_poly.pdbx_seq_one_letter_code
_entity_poly.pdbx_strand_id
1 'polypeptide(L)'
;MSTFVALAFIVGTAVVADARPTPHPLTLVSRAFDDSDIYANWPTIRPTSASSIGENDELGALNHIRNSTILAAKSEIQLGRAINLNLELSMPDPPLILLGGPSSMRYVITLNTQISMQFDGLKHFPYSTNASQATYQFYNDLIKFDDIVTPESTPGTLKLGIQNAAQKGIAGRGVLLDWAGWMASKNATFVFSETRIPPSDLDAVAACQGLNASTFFNPGDFLVLRIGFTKHDMLRWLWEKKLSLVGSDNPAFESLPNLPGEVIDGEMRSLHQVFIGGWGMSIVEFLNLEELAQTCHELGRYSFFFTIQNLNIPGGIASPPNAMAIV
;
A
#
# COMPACT_ATOMS: atom_id res chain seq x y z
N MET A 1 6.71 44.31 49.75
CA MET A 1 7.54 43.70 48.69
C MET A 1 6.59 42.92 47.80
N SER A 2 5.90 43.60 46.87
CA SER A 2 6.33 43.92 45.50
C SER A 2 6.34 42.70 44.58
N THR A 3 5.15 42.42 44.05
CA THR A 3 4.90 41.75 42.77
C THR A 3 5.57 42.56 41.66
N PHE A 4 6.42 41.93 40.85
CA PHE A 4 6.94 42.52 39.60
C PHE A 4 6.52 41.63 38.43
N VAL A 5 5.59 42.15 37.64
CA VAL A 5 5.28 41.71 36.28
C VAL A 5 6.30 42.38 35.36
N ALA A 6 7.13 41.59 34.68
CA ALA A 6 8.01 42.09 33.63
C ALA A 6 7.28 42.03 32.29
N LEU A 7 6.89 43.21 31.80
CA LEU A 7 6.38 43.46 30.46
C LEU A 7 7.59 43.53 29.51
N ALA A 8 7.78 42.54 28.63
CA ALA A 8 8.78 42.61 27.58
C ALA A 8 8.09 43.01 26.26
N PHE A 9 8.38 44.23 25.82
CA PHE A 9 8.06 44.74 24.49
C PHE A 9 8.80 43.91 23.42
N ILE A 10 8.07 43.32 22.48
CA ILE A 10 8.64 42.88 21.20
C ILE A 10 8.21 43.89 20.14
N VAL A 11 9.20 44.59 19.62
CA VAL A 11 9.11 45.52 18.50
C VAL A 11 8.73 44.72 17.25
N GLY A 12 7.61 45.07 16.63
CA GLY A 12 7.15 44.46 15.39
C GLY A 12 8.08 44.78 14.23
N THR A 13 8.71 43.74 13.67
CA THR A 13 9.21 43.76 12.30
C THR A 13 8.08 43.31 11.38
N ALA A 14 7.58 44.25 10.58
CA ALA A 14 6.63 43.94 9.51
C ALA A 14 7.32 43.02 8.49
N VAL A 15 6.95 41.74 8.50
CA VAL A 15 7.25 40.84 7.39
C VAL A 15 6.30 41.22 6.26
N VAL A 16 6.84 41.87 5.23
CA VAL A 16 6.13 42.07 3.96
C VAL A 16 5.90 40.68 3.39
N ALA A 17 4.65 40.23 3.43
CA ALA A 17 4.23 39.00 2.76
C ALA A 17 4.39 39.20 1.25
N ASP A 18 5.43 38.60 0.69
CA ASP A 18 5.58 38.41 -0.75
C ASP A 18 4.42 37.52 -1.21
N ALA A 19 3.44 38.12 -1.89
CA ALA A 19 2.27 37.44 -2.43
C ALA A 19 2.69 36.57 -3.61
N ARG A 20 3.34 35.43 -3.32
CA ARG A 20 3.50 34.38 -4.31
C ARG A 20 2.12 33.79 -4.57
N PRO A 21 1.70 33.64 -5.84
CA PRO A 21 0.44 33.00 -6.15
C PRO A 21 0.44 31.61 -5.52
N THR A 22 -0.54 31.37 -4.64
CA THR A 22 -0.87 30.01 -4.23
C THR A 22 -1.16 29.22 -5.50
N PRO A 23 -0.47 28.08 -5.76
CA PRO A 23 -0.86 27.22 -6.85
C PRO A 23 -2.35 26.89 -6.64
N HIS A 24 -3.18 27.25 -7.62
CA HIS A 24 -4.56 26.81 -7.59
C HIS A 24 -4.57 25.29 -7.42
N PRO A 25 -5.42 24.73 -6.53
CA PRO A 25 -5.62 23.29 -6.51
C PRO A 25 -5.94 22.87 -7.94
N LEU A 26 -5.12 21.96 -8.48
CA LEU A 26 -5.25 21.49 -9.86
C LEU A 26 -6.71 21.10 -10.08
N THR A 27 -7.41 21.85 -10.93
CA THR A 27 -8.80 21.57 -11.26
C THR A 27 -8.85 20.14 -11.79
N LEU A 28 -9.63 19.27 -11.12
CA LEU A 28 -9.85 17.89 -11.53
C LEU A 28 -10.35 17.89 -12.98
N VAL A 29 -9.49 17.47 -13.90
CA VAL A 29 -9.86 17.27 -15.30
C VAL A 29 -10.49 15.88 -15.35
N SER A 30 -11.81 15.81 -15.52
CA SER A 30 -12.50 14.56 -15.83
C SER A 30 -11.82 13.92 -17.04
N ARG A 31 -11.22 12.74 -16.85
CA ARG A 31 -10.60 11.99 -17.95
C ARG A 31 -11.71 11.24 -18.70
N ALA A 32 -11.63 11.20 -20.04
CA ALA A 32 -12.50 10.34 -20.83
C ALA A 32 -12.19 8.88 -20.46
N PHE A 33 -13.23 8.14 -20.07
CA PHE A 33 -13.10 6.77 -19.56
C PHE A 33 -13.19 5.75 -20.71
N ASP A 34 -12.19 4.88 -20.82
CA ASP A 34 -12.21 3.72 -21.72
C ASP A 34 -12.59 2.43 -20.98
N ASP A 35 -13.86 2.04 -21.07
CA ASP A 35 -14.39 0.82 -20.45
C ASP A 35 -13.78 -0.46 -21.05
N SER A 36 -13.25 -0.40 -22.29
CA SER A 36 -12.73 -1.55 -23.01
C SER A 36 -11.32 -1.93 -22.56
N ASP A 37 -10.48 -0.94 -22.29
CA ASP A 37 -9.15 -1.11 -21.69
C ASP A 37 -8.99 -0.20 -20.47
N ILE A 38 -9.24 -0.75 -19.29
CA ILE A 38 -9.05 -0.03 -18.02
C ILE A 38 -7.58 0.41 -17.80
N TYR A 39 -6.61 -0.13 -18.53
CA TYR A 39 -5.24 0.35 -18.48
C TYR A 39 -4.93 1.48 -19.45
N ALA A 40 -5.79 1.75 -20.43
CA ALA A 40 -5.80 3.05 -21.10
C ALA A 40 -6.11 4.16 -20.09
N ASN A 41 -6.87 3.79 -19.05
CA ASN A 41 -7.16 4.58 -17.87
C ASN A 41 -6.18 4.29 -16.71
N TRP A 42 -4.95 3.83 -16.93
CA TRP A 42 -3.98 3.71 -15.82
C TRP A 42 -3.53 5.12 -15.38
N PRO A 43 -3.39 5.41 -14.07
CA PRO A 43 -2.99 6.74 -13.62
C PRO A 43 -1.63 7.12 -14.20
N THR A 44 -1.35 8.42 -14.29
CA THR A 44 -0.02 8.87 -14.70
C THR A 44 1.01 8.49 -13.64
N ILE A 45 2.27 8.26 -14.05
CA ILE A 45 3.35 8.00 -13.09
C ILE A 45 3.49 9.12 -12.06
N ARG A 46 3.16 10.36 -12.43
CA ARG A 46 2.99 11.46 -11.48
C ARG A 46 1.67 11.23 -10.73
N PRO A 47 1.72 10.93 -9.42
CA PRO A 47 0.52 10.64 -8.64
C PRO A 47 -0.34 11.89 -8.49
N THR A 48 -1.64 11.70 -8.67
CA THR A 48 -2.70 12.69 -8.43
C THR A 48 -3.81 11.98 -7.67
N SER A 49 -4.50 12.65 -6.75
CA SER A 49 -5.69 12.07 -6.10
C SER A 49 -6.73 11.59 -7.10
N ALA A 50 -6.91 12.29 -8.22
CA ALA A 50 -7.89 11.97 -9.25
C ALA A 50 -7.81 10.53 -9.76
N SER A 51 -8.92 9.80 -9.69
CA SER A 51 -9.04 8.49 -10.34
C SER A 51 -8.97 8.64 -11.85
N SER A 52 -8.26 7.73 -12.49
CA SER A 52 -8.32 7.55 -13.94
C SER A 52 -9.45 6.62 -14.37
N ILE A 53 -10.06 5.87 -13.43
CA ILE A 53 -11.12 4.89 -13.66
C ILE A 53 -12.52 5.53 -13.59
N GLY A 54 -12.71 6.57 -12.80
CA GLY A 54 -13.98 7.30 -12.79
C GLY A 54 -14.15 8.17 -11.56
N GLU A 55 -14.93 9.23 -11.68
CA GLU A 55 -15.10 10.25 -10.62
C GLU A 55 -15.74 9.72 -9.32
N ASN A 56 -16.36 8.54 -9.36
CA ASN A 56 -16.96 7.88 -8.20
C ASN A 56 -16.29 6.55 -7.84
N ASP A 57 -15.13 6.24 -8.45
CA ASP A 57 -14.42 5.00 -8.15
C ASP A 57 -13.87 4.98 -6.72
N GLU A 58 -14.10 3.87 -6.03
CA GLU A 58 -13.65 3.61 -4.66
C GLU A 58 -12.77 2.35 -4.55
N LEU A 59 -12.45 1.71 -5.68
CA LEU A 59 -11.69 0.46 -5.73
C LEU A 59 -10.27 0.63 -6.25
N GLY A 60 -9.99 1.70 -7.00
CA GLY A 60 -8.66 1.99 -7.53
C GLY A 60 -8.09 0.82 -8.31
N ALA A 61 -6.86 0.42 -8.00
CA ALA A 61 -6.15 -0.65 -8.67
C ALA A 61 -6.87 -2.02 -8.54
N LEU A 62 -7.75 -2.21 -7.56
CA LEU A 62 -8.53 -3.46 -7.45
C LEU A 62 -9.50 -3.66 -8.62
N ASN A 63 -9.84 -2.62 -9.38
CA ASN A 63 -10.64 -2.75 -10.60
C ASN A 63 -9.96 -3.60 -11.69
N HIS A 64 -8.64 -3.76 -11.61
CA HIS A 64 -7.88 -4.63 -12.50
C HIS A 64 -8.07 -6.12 -12.22
N ILE A 65 -8.65 -6.46 -11.07
CA ILE A 65 -9.15 -7.79 -10.76
C ILE A 65 -10.47 -7.97 -11.52
N ARG A 66 -10.40 -8.73 -12.61
CA ARG A 66 -11.50 -9.02 -13.52
C ARG A 66 -11.79 -10.52 -13.49
N ASN A 67 -13.01 -10.89 -13.90
CA ASN A 67 -13.36 -12.31 -14.06
C ASN A 67 -12.37 -13.03 -14.98
N SER A 68 -11.90 -12.36 -16.04
CA SER A 68 -10.90 -12.92 -16.96
C SER A 68 -9.53 -13.13 -16.31
N THR A 69 -9.05 -12.21 -15.46
CA THR A 69 -7.75 -12.35 -14.78
C THR A 69 -7.82 -13.43 -13.70
N ILE A 70 -8.94 -13.54 -12.98
CA ILE A 70 -9.20 -14.63 -12.03
C ILE A 70 -9.23 -15.99 -12.76
N LEU A 71 -9.96 -16.08 -13.88
CA LEU A 71 -10.03 -17.31 -14.68
C LEU A 71 -8.67 -17.69 -15.27
N ALA A 72 -7.87 -16.72 -15.68
CA ALA A 72 -6.50 -16.96 -16.15
C ALA A 72 -5.62 -17.50 -15.03
N ALA A 73 -5.70 -16.92 -13.82
CA ALA A 73 -4.93 -17.37 -12.66
C ALA A 73 -5.22 -18.82 -12.24
N LYS A 74 -6.36 -19.40 -12.64
CA LYS A 74 -6.65 -20.83 -12.44
C LYS A 74 -5.50 -21.72 -12.93
N SER A 75 -4.81 -21.35 -14.01
CA SER A 75 -3.68 -22.13 -14.53
C SER A 75 -2.49 -22.18 -13.58
N GLU A 76 -2.45 -21.36 -12.53
CA GLU A 76 -1.39 -21.42 -11.54
C GLU A 76 -1.59 -22.58 -10.54
N ILE A 77 -2.84 -23.03 -10.33
CA ILE A 77 -3.20 -24.15 -9.45
C ILE A 77 -2.85 -25.47 -10.14
N GLN A 78 -1.61 -25.93 -9.96
CA GLN A 78 -1.12 -27.16 -10.56
C GLN A 78 -1.09 -28.32 -9.56
N LEU A 79 -0.80 -28.03 -8.28
CA LEU A 79 -0.66 -29.03 -7.22
C LEU A 79 -1.84 -29.03 -6.25
N GLY A 80 -2.61 -27.94 -6.18
CA GLY A 80 -3.70 -27.78 -5.23
C GLY A 80 -3.21 -27.61 -3.79
N ARG A 81 -1.94 -27.22 -3.59
CA ARG A 81 -1.37 -26.96 -2.26
C ARG A 81 -1.67 -25.51 -1.88
N ALA A 82 -2.47 -25.33 -0.84
CA ALA A 82 -2.76 -24.01 -0.25
C ALA A 82 -1.76 -23.70 0.87
N ILE A 83 -1.18 -22.51 0.83
CA ILE A 83 -0.18 -22.00 1.77
C ILE A 83 -0.77 -20.76 2.44
N ASN A 84 -0.85 -20.77 3.77
CA ASN A 84 -1.32 -19.64 4.57
C ASN A 84 -0.21 -18.58 4.64
N LEU A 85 -0.56 -17.33 4.34
CA LEU A 85 0.39 -16.21 4.38
C LEU A 85 0.16 -15.28 5.59
N ASN A 86 -0.76 -15.64 6.48
CA ASN A 86 -1.07 -14.82 7.65
C ASN A 86 0.05 -14.91 8.69
N LEU A 87 0.50 -13.74 9.15
CA LEU A 87 1.21 -13.63 10.41
C LEU A 87 0.23 -13.88 11.56
N GLU A 88 0.71 -14.44 12.67
CA GLU A 88 -0.10 -14.57 13.88
C GLU A 88 -0.55 -13.18 14.36
N LEU A 89 -1.82 -13.06 14.78
CA LEU A 89 -2.37 -11.77 15.24
C LEU A 89 -1.66 -11.20 16.48
N SER A 90 -0.91 -12.02 17.22
CA SER A 90 -0.06 -11.63 18.33
C SER A 90 1.34 -11.17 17.92
N MET A 91 1.68 -11.22 16.64
CA MET A 91 2.96 -10.81 16.09
C MET A 91 2.79 -9.58 15.17
N PRO A 92 3.78 -8.67 15.14
CA PRO A 92 5.01 -8.66 15.95
C PRO A 92 4.75 -8.44 17.45
N ASP A 93 5.64 -8.97 18.30
CA ASP A 93 5.65 -8.78 19.77
C ASP A 93 7.00 -8.16 20.20
N PRO A 94 7.00 -6.95 20.80
CA PRO A 94 5.85 -6.10 21.06
C PRO A 94 5.22 -5.57 19.77
N PRO A 95 3.89 -5.29 19.76
CA PRO A 95 3.23 -4.71 18.60
C PRO A 95 3.81 -3.33 18.30
N LEU A 96 3.94 -3.01 17.01
CA LEU A 96 4.44 -1.69 16.59
C LEU A 96 3.45 -0.56 16.92
N ILE A 97 2.16 -0.89 17.05
CA ILE A 97 1.12 0.01 17.54
C ILE A 97 0.51 -0.55 18.83
N LEU A 98 0.68 0.17 19.94
CA LEU A 98 0.23 -0.25 21.27
C LEU A 98 -1.26 0.08 21.50
N LEU A 99 -2.09 -0.95 21.66
CA LEU A 99 -3.41 -0.86 22.31
C LEU A 99 -3.61 -2.07 23.23
N GLY A 100 -4.14 -1.83 24.44
CA GLY A 100 -4.26 -2.85 25.50
C GLY A 100 -5.68 -3.35 25.76
N GLY A 101 -5.80 -4.57 26.30
CA GLY A 101 -7.03 -5.08 26.93
C GLY A 101 -6.96 -6.57 27.34
N PRO A 102 -7.53 -6.97 28.50
CA PRO A 102 -7.43 -8.33 29.06
C PRO A 102 -8.48 -9.32 28.52
N SER A 103 -8.22 -10.62 28.63
CA SER A 103 -9.10 -11.72 28.17
C SER A 103 -9.68 -12.56 29.33
N SER A 104 -10.90 -13.07 29.14
CA SER A 104 -11.49 -14.19 29.90
C SER A 104 -12.07 -15.21 28.91
N MET A 105 -12.65 -16.33 29.34
CA MET A 105 -12.94 -17.55 28.54
C MET A 105 -14.00 -17.42 27.40
N ARG A 106 -14.18 -16.22 26.84
CA ARG A 106 -14.66 -15.94 25.47
C ARG A 106 -13.60 -15.09 24.79
N TYR A 107 -13.08 -15.53 23.64
CA TYR A 107 -12.12 -14.72 22.89
C TYR A 107 -12.82 -13.48 22.33
N VAL A 108 -12.72 -12.36 23.04
CA VAL A 108 -12.98 -11.03 22.50
C VAL A 108 -11.64 -10.53 21.97
N ILE A 109 -11.57 -10.31 20.66
CA ILE A 109 -10.38 -9.78 20.01
C ILE A 109 -10.53 -8.27 19.96
N THR A 110 -9.73 -7.57 20.77
CA THR A 110 -9.54 -6.12 20.67
C THR A 110 -8.17 -5.89 20.07
N LEU A 111 -8.13 -5.38 18.84
CA LEU A 111 -6.89 -5.06 18.15
C LEU A 111 -7.05 -3.77 17.34
N ASN A 112 -5.93 -3.09 17.09
CA ASN A 112 -5.86 -2.17 15.97
C ASN A 112 -5.70 -3.02 14.69
N THR A 113 -6.43 -2.71 13.62
CA THR A 113 -6.41 -3.50 12.38
C THR A 113 -5.10 -3.41 11.58
N GLN A 114 -4.09 -2.70 12.10
CA GLN A 114 -2.73 -2.51 11.57
C GLN A 114 -1.63 -3.06 12.52
N ILE A 115 -1.92 -4.04 13.38
CA ILE A 115 -0.92 -4.57 14.35
C ILE A 115 -0.21 -5.84 13.91
N SER A 116 -0.68 -6.49 12.84
CA SER A 116 -0.19 -7.77 12.33
C SER A 116 -0.33 -7.74 10.81
N MET A 117 -0.40 -8.88 10.13
CA MET A 117 -0.75 -8.90 8.71
C MET A 117 -1.97 -8.02 8.46
N GLN A 118 -1.79 -7.01 7.61
CA GLN A 118 -2.78 -5.96 7.40
C GLN A 118 -2.96 -5.68 5.91
N PHE A 119 -4.16 -5.23 5.56
CA PHE A 119 -4.51 -4.67 4.27
C PHE A 119 -4.89 -3.21 4.47
N ASP A 120 -4.13 -2.31 3.86
CA ASP A 120 -4.38 -0.88 3.93
C ASP A 120 -5.37 -0.46 2.86
N GLY A 121 -6.55 0.01 3.31
CA GLY A 121 -7.59 0.53 2.44
C GLY A 121 -7.23 1.92 1.90
N LEU A 122 -7.97 2.38 0.88
CA LEU A 122 -7.72 3.67 0.23
C LEU A 122 -7.96 4.90 1.14
N LYS A 123 -8.51 4.68 2.34
CA LYS A 123 -8.67 5.66 3.41
C LYS A 123 -7.42 5.79 4.30
N HIS A 124 -6.49 4.84 4.25
CA HIS A 124 -5.39 4.73 5.20
C HIS A 124 -4.41 5.90 5.15
N PHE A 125 -4.07 6.38 3.95
CA PHE A 125 -3.08 7.44 3.79
C PHE A 125 -3.48 8.44 2.69
N PRO A 126 -3.52 9.76 2.99
CA PRO A 126 -3.78 10.77 1.98
C PRO A 126 -2.54 11.08 1.14
N TYR A 127 -2.77 11.55 -0.08
CA TYR A 127 -1.81 12.34 -0.83
C TYR A 127 -1.68 13.75 -0.22
N SER A 128 -0.49 14.35 -0.22
CA SER A 128 -0.26 15.72 0.25
C SER A 128 0.72 16.48 -0.65
N THR A 129 0.53 17.80 -0.76
CA THR A 129 1.42 18.67 -1.53
C THR A 129 2.43 19.44 -0.69
N ASN A 130 2.30 19.47 0.64
CA ASN A 130 3.24 20.17 1.52
C ASN A 130 3.38 19.53 2.91
N ALA A 131 3.02 18.25 3.03
CA ALA A 131 3.00 17.50 4.28
C ALA A 131 2.15 18.11 5.40
N SER A 132 1.23 19.04 5.08
CA SER A 132 0.26 19.59 6.01
C SER A 132 -1.12 18.97 5.77
N GLN A 133 -1.87 18.78 6.85
CA GLN A 133 -3.25 18.32 6.81
C GLN A 133 -4.14 19.18 5.91
N ALA A 134 -3.84 20.47 5.77
CA ALA A 134 -4.57 21.39 4.91
C ALA A 134 -4.48 21.05 3.40
N THR A 135 -3.54 20.19 3.00
CA THR A 135 -3.37 19.75 1.61
C THR A 135 -3.62 18.26 1.42
N TYR A 136 -4.19 17.60 2.43
CA TYR A 136 -4.54 16.18 2.32
C TYR A 136 -5.64 15.98 1.29
N GLN A 137 -5.37 15.05 0.37
CA GLN A 137 -6.25 14.62 -0.70
C GLN A 137 -6.28 13.10 -0.67
N PHE A 138 -7.44 12.53 -0.38
CA PHE A 138 -7.59 11.07 -0.42
C PHE A 138 -7.85 10.60 -1.83
N TYR A 139 -7.80 9.29 -2.04
CA TYR A 139 -8.07 8.73 -3.36
C TYR A 139 -9.37 9.27 -3.94
N ASN A 140 -9.26 9.79 -5.14
CA ASN A 140 -10.33 10.38 -5.95
C ASN A 140 -11.07 11.55 -5.27
N ASP A 141 -10.42 12.19 -4.28
CA ASP A 141 -10.94 13.30 -3.47
C ASP A 141 -12.32 13.02 -2.84
N LEU A 142 -12.59 11.74 -2.59
CA LEU A 142 -13.92 11.29 -2.16
C LEU A 142 -14.24 11.57 -0.69
N ILE A 143 -13.20 11.82 0.11
CA ILE A 143 -13.29 12.12 1.54
C ILE A 143 -12.29 13.22 1.92
N LYS A 144 -12.54 13.89 3.04
CA LYS A 144 -11.59 14.78 3.73
C LYS A 144 -11.08 14.13 5.02
N PHE A 145 -10.02 14.68 5.58
CA PHE A 145 -9.44 14.14 6.83
C PHE A 145 -10.46 14.03 7.98
N ASP A 146 -11.36 15.00 8.11
CA ASP A 146 -12.39 14.98 9.15
C ASP A 146 -13.31 13.76 9.03
N ASP A 147 -13.50 13.19 7.83
CA ASP A 147 -14.34 12.00 7.62
C ASP A 147 -13.70 10.71 8.17
N ILE A 148 -12.41 10.74 8.53
CA ILE A 148 -11.68 9.62 9.15
C ILE A 148 -11.86 9.63 10.67
N VAL A 149 -11.86 10.82 11.27
CA VAL A 149 -11.98 11.00 12.72
C VAL A 149 -13.43 11.14 13.20
N THR A 150 -14.37 11.30 12.26
CA THR A 150 -15.81 11.38 12.54
C THR A 150 -16.41 9.97 12.64
N PRO A 151 -17.31 9.69 13.62
CA PRO A 151 -17.96 8.40 13.76
C PRO A 151 -18.70 7.94 12.49
N GLU A 152 -18.67 6.62 12.24
CA GLU A 152 -19.16 5.94 11.03
C GLU A 152 -20.64 6.18 10.67
N SER A 153 -21.42 6.76 11.59
CA SER A 153 -22.83 7.08 11.40
C SER A 153 -23.11 8.29 10.50
N THR A 154 -22.08 8.94 9.94
CA THR A 154 -22.21 10.18 9.17
C THR A 154 -22.12 9.91 7.67
N PRO A 155 -23.04 10.41 6.82
CA PRO A 155 -22.91 10.27 5.37
C PRO A 155 -21.57 10.83 4.87
N GLY A 156 -20.78 10.02 4.17
CA GLY A 156 -19.41 10.35 3.72
C GLY A 156 -18.31 9.53 4.42
N THR A 157 -18.51 9.13 5.69
CA THR A 157 -17.51 8.33 6.44
C THR A 157 -17.41 6.90 5.96
N LEU A 158 -18.33 6.42 5.12
CA LEU A 158 -18.30 5.08 4.53
C LEU A 158 -17.45 5.00 3.26
N LYS A 159 -17.24 6.13 2.56
CA LYS A 159 -16.49 6.12 1.30
C LYS A 159 -15.04 5.69 1.53
N LEU A 160 -14.46 5.01 0.54
CA LEU A 160 -13.13 4.40 0.56
C LEU A 160 -12.91 3.41 1.70
N GLY A 161 -13.97 2.97 2.37
CA GLY A 161 -13.88 2.06 3.49
C GLY A 161 -13.54 0.64 3.05
N ILE A 162 -12.93 -0.12 3.95
CA ILE A 162 -12.41 -1.46 3.68
C ILE A 162 -13.49 -2.47 3.23
N GLN A 163 -14.77 -2.19 3.53
CA GLN A 163 -15.89 -2.99 3.01
C GLN A 163 -15.89 -3.07 1.48
N ASN A 164 -15.40 -2.05 0.77
CA ASN A 164 -15.36 -2.05 -0.69
C ASN A 164 -14.41 -3.16 -1.19
N ALA A 165 -13.23 -3.27 -0.58
CA ALA A 165 -12.28 -4.35 -0.87
C ALA A 165 -12.81 -5.72 -0.40
N ALA A 166 -13.47 -5.79 0.76
CA ALA A 166 -14.09 -7.02 1.26
C ALA A 166 -15.19 -7.56 0.32
N GLN A 167 -16.02 -6.67 -0.24
CA GLN A 167 -17.10 -7.05 -1.15
C GLN A 167 -16.61 -7.35 -2.57
N LYS A 168 -15.51 -6.72 -3.00
CA LYS A 168 -14.90 -6.97 -4.32
C LYS A 168 -14.50 -8.44 -4.49
N GLY A 169 -14.01 -9.06 -3.43
CA GLY A 169 -13.39 -10.39 -3.47
C GLY A 169 -12.08 -10.36 -4.24
N ILE A 170 -10.95 -10.49 -3.52
CA ILE A 170 -9.62 -10.41 -4.15
C ILE A 170 -9.09 -11.81 -4.39
N ALA A 171 -9.02 -12.18 -5.67
CA ALA A 171 -8.39 -13.40 -6.14
C ALA A 171 -7.71 -13.12 -7.50
N GLY A 172 -6.66 -13.84 -7.83
CA GLY A 172 -5.90 -13.60 -9.06
C GLY A 172 -4.56 -14.29 -9.05
N ARG A 173 -3.63 -13.80 -9.88
CA ARG A 173 -2.28 -14.33 -9.96
C ARG A 173 -1.35 -13.49 -9.09
N GLY A 174 -0.68 -14.14 -8.14
CA GLY A 174 0.42 -13.56 -7.36
C GLY A 174 1.76 -13.94 -7.97
N VAL A 175 2.74 -13.04 -7.86
CA VAL A 175 4.12 -13.28 -8.26
C VAL A 175 5.05 -12.90 -7.11
N LEU A 176 5.88 -13.85 -6.67
CA LEU A 176 6.90 -13.65 -5.64
C LEU A 176 8.21 -13.17 -6.29
N LEU A 177 8.78 -12.10 -5.75
CA LEU A 177 10.20 -11.78 -5.90
C LEU A 177 10.89 -11.93 -4.54
N ASP A 178 11.73 -12.96 -4.41
CA ASP A 178 12.48 -13.29 -3.20
C ASP A 178 13.86 -12.63 -3.20
N TRP A 179 13.88 -11.33 -2.93
CA TRP A 179 15.12 -10.57 -2.82
C TRP A 179 15.95 -11.03 -1.61
N ALA A 180 15.30 -11.35 -0.49
CA ALA A 180 15.98 -11.84 0.71
C ALA A 180 16.71 -13.17 0.44
N GLY A 181 16.05 -14.12 -0.23
CA GLY A 181 16.66 -15.38 -0.68
C GLY A 181 17.79 -15.16 -1.68
N TRP A 182 17.62 -14.21 -2.62
CA TRP A 182 18.68 -13.82 -3.55
C TRP A 182 19.90 -13.22 -2.84
N MET A 183 19.72 -12.36 -1.84
CA MET A 183 20.81 -11.83 -1.01
C MET A 183 21.51 -12.92 -0.20
N ALA A 184 20.74 -13.84 0.39
CA ALA A 184 21.27 -15.00 1.10
C ALA A 184 22.13 -15.88 0.18
N SER A 185 21.72 -16.08 -1.08
CA SER A 185 22.50 -16.83 -2.08
C SER A 185 23.88 -16.21 -2.39
N LYS A 186 24.04 -14.91 -2.11
CA LYS A 186 25.30 -14.17 -2.26
C LYS A 186 26.12 -14.10 -0.97
N ASN A 187 25.78 -14.88 0.05
CA ASN A 187 26.35 -14.81 1.39
C ASN A 187 26.21 -13.42 2.05
N ALA A 188 25.24 -12.62 1.61
CA ALA A 188 24.89 -11.37 2.27
C ALA A 188 23.84 -11.65 3.33
N THR A 189 24.12 -11.24 4.57
CA THR A 189 23.10 -11.26 5.63
C THR A 189 22.27 -9.99 5.52
N PHE A 190 20.96 -10.15 5.56
CA PHE A 190 20.01 -9.06 5.67
C PHE A 190 19.31 -9.15 7.03
N VAL A 191 19.48 -8.13 7.85
CA VAL A 191 18.73 -7.88 9.08
C VAL A 191 17.96 -6.60 8.83
N PHE A 192 16.72 -6.44 9.31
CA PHE A 192 15.92 -5.22 9.24
C PHE A 192 16.79 -3.95 9.27
N SER A 193 17.13 -3.45 8.08
CA SER A 193 18.03 -2.32 7.88
C SER A 193 17.42 -1.42 6.83
N GLU A 194 17.77 -0.14 6.87
CA GLU A 194 17.35 0.90 5.92
C GLU A 194 17.92 0.71 4.50
N THR A 195 18.26 -0.54 4.14
CA THR A 195 18.84 -0.91 2.86
C THR A 195 17.84 -0.67 1.76
N ARG A 196 18.20 0.23 0.86
CA ARG A 196 17.50 0.49 -0.38
C ARG A 196 17.56 -0.73 -1.29
N ILE A 197 16.41 -1.12 -1.85
CA ILE A 197 16.30 -2.12 -2.92
C ILE A 197 16.21 -1.38 -4.27
N PRO A 198 17.25 -1.41 -5.11
CA PRO A 198 17.19 -0.84 -6.45
C PRO A 198 16.24 -1.63 -7.36
N PRO A 199 15.56 -0.99 -8.33
CA PRO A 199 14.77 -1.69 -9.34
C PRO A 199 15.55 -2.76 -10.11
N SER A 200 16.84 -2.49 -10.37
CA SER A 200 17.75 -3.43 -11.03
C SER A 200 17.94 -4.72 -10.24
N ASP A 201 17.82 -4.66 -8.91
CA ASP A 201 17.88 -5.86 -8.08
C ASP A 201 16.62 -6.71 -8.26
N LEU A 202 15.44 -6.10 -8.38
CA LEU A 202 14.21 -6.84 -8.65
C LEU A 202 14.23 -7.51 -10.03
N ASP A 203 14.79 -6.84 -11.04
CA ASP A 203 15.02 -7.45 -12.34
C ASP A 203 16.03 -8.60 -12.27
N ALA A 204 17.09 -8.45 -11.45
CA ALA A 204 18.07 -9.51 -11.23
C ALA A 204 17.52 -10.69 -10.42
N VAL A 205 16.63 -10.43 -9.46
CA VAL A 205 15.89 -11.46 -8.71
C VAL A 205 14.99 -12.23 -9.68
N ALA A 206 14.20 -11.53 -10.51
CA ALA A 206 13.36 -12.16 -11.51
C ALA A 206 14.19 -13.05 -12.46
N ALA A 207 15.32 -12.56 -12.95
CA ALA A 207 16.24 -13.34 -13.79
C ALA A 207 16.80 -14.57 -13.06
N CYS A 208 17.21 -14.43 -11.79
CA CYS A 208 17.70 -15.54 -10.96
C CYS A 208 16.62 -16.61 -10.71
N GLN A 209 15.36 -16.17 -10.58
CA GLN A 209 14.20 -17.04 -10.43
C GLN A 209 13.73 -17.69 -11.75
N GLY A 210 14.41 -17.41 -12.87
CA GLY A 210 14.04 -17.92 -14.19
C GLY A 210 12.80 -17.23 -14.79
N LEU A 211 12.38 -16.10 -14.23
CA LEU A 211 11.27 -15.30 -14.74
C LEU A 211 11.72 -14.46 -15.94
N ASN A 212 10.89 -14.41 -16.99
CA ASN A 212 11.17 -13.57 -18.15
C ASN A 212 10.89 -12.10 -17.80
N ALA A 213 11.93 -11.26 -17.73
CA ALA A 213 11.85 -9.86 -17.33
C ALA A 213 10.78 -9.02 -18.06
N SER A 214 10.41 -9.39 -19.28
CA SER A 214 9.42 -8.65 -20.09
C SER A 214 7.99 -9.16 -19.93
N THR A 215 7.79 -10.37 -19.40
CA THR A 215 6.46 -11.03 -19.39
C THR A 215 6.09 -11.68 -18.07
N PHE A 216 6.92 -11.57 -17.03
CA PHE A 216 6.66 -12.22 -15.76
C PHE A 216 5.49 -11.57 -14.99
N PHE A 217 5.24 -10.29 -15.22
CA PHE A 217 4.01 -9.62 -14.79
C PHE A 217 3.01 -9.49 -15.92
N ASN A 218 1.77 -9.81 -15.60
CA ASN A 218 0.60 -9.48 -16.38
C ASN A 218 -0.15 -8.34 -15.67
N PRO A 219 -0.79 -7.44 -16.44
CA PRO A 219 -1.66 -6.45 -15.83
C PRO A 219 -2.71 -7.13 -14.95
N GLY A 220 -2.78 -6.68 -13.70
CA GLY A 220 -3.76 -7.16 -12.73
C GLY A 220 -3.20 -8.17 -11.73
N ASP A 221 -1.96 -8.60 -11.92
CA ASP A 221 -1.22 -9.41 -10.96
C ASP A 221 -1.06 -8.71 -9.61
N PHE A 222 -0.77 -9.53 -8.60
CA PHE A 222 -0.33 -9.09 -7.29
C PHE A 222 1.17 -9.30 -7.15
N LEU A 223 1.88 -8.24 -6.74
CA LEU A 223 3.29 -8.35 -6.41
C LEU A 223 3.44 -8.75 -4.95
N VAL A 224 4.16 -9.84 -4.71
CA VAL A 224 4.56 -10.29 -3.37
C VAL A 224 6.08 -10.16 -3.27
N LEU A 225 6.56 -9.35 -2.34
CA LEU A 225 7.98 -9.12 -2.12
C LEU A 225 8.41 -9.77 -0.81
N ARG A 226 9.42 -10.65 -0.85
CA ARG A 226 10.11 -11.15 0.35
C ARG A 226 11.42 -10.38 0.50
N ILE A 227 11.42 -9.37 1.36
CA ILE A 227 12.35 -8.23 1.29
C ILE A 227 12.68 -7.56 2.63
N GLY A 228 13.69 -6.70 2.57
CA GLY A 228 13.82 -5.50 3.42
C GLY A 228 12.84 -4.39 3.04
N PHE A 229 13.24 -3.12 3.15
CA PHE A 229 12.35 -2.00 2.83
C PHE A 229 12.46 -1.49 1.38
N THR A 230 11.36 -1.05 0.75
CA THR A 230 11.35 -0.45 -0.61
C THR A 230 11.54 1.09 -0.60
N LYS A 231 11.88 1.72 -1.76
CA LYS A 231 12.13 3.18 -1.86
C LYS A 231 11.55 3.84 -3.13
N HIS A 232 11.57 5.17 -3.18
CA HIS A 232 10.95 5.99 -4.25
C HIS A 232 11.51 5.77 -5.66
N ASP A 233 12.76 5.36 -5.80
CA ASP A 233 13.35 5.07 -7.11
C ASP A 233 12.69 3.85 -7.79
N MET A 234 11.96 3.02 -7.03
CA MET A 234 11.13 1.94 -7.54
C MET A 234 9.79 2.38 -8.13
N LEU A 235 9.36 3.64 -7.95
CA LEU A 235 8.05 4.09 -8.38
C LEU A 235 7.78 3.80 -9.86
N ARG A 236 8.73 4.15 -10.74
CA ARG A 236 8.57 3.87 -12.18
C ARG A 236 8.40 2.39 -12.44
N TRP A 237 9.25 1.57 -11.84
CA TRP A 237 9.24 0.13 -12.05
C TRP A 237 7.90 -0.46 -11.62
N LEU A 238 7.40 -0.10 -10.43
CA LEU A 238 6.12 -0.57 -9.90
C LEU A 238 4.94 -0.08 -10.75
N TRP A 239 4.97 1.18 -11.18
CA TRP A 239 3.95 1.78 -12.03
C TRP A 239 3.81 1.06 -13.38
N GLU A 240 4.94 0.70 -14.00
CA GLU A 240 4.97 0.02 -15.30
C GLU A 240 4.36 -1.40 -15.25
N LYS A 241 4.36 -2.04 -14.07
CA LYS A 241 3.83 -3.41 -13.91
C LYS A 241 2.31 -3.50 -13.87
N LYS A 242 1.59 -2.38 -13.73
CA LYS A 242 0.11 -2.36 -13.80
C LYS A 242 -0.56 -3.34 -12.81
N LEU A 243 -0.03 -3.35 -11.58
CA LEU A 243 -0.41 -4.26 -10.52
C LEU A 243 -1.78 -3.88 -9.94
N SER A 244 -2.51 -4.85 -9.38
CA SER A 244 -3.76 -4.56 -8.63
C SER A 244 -3.50 -4.36 -7.14
N LEU A 245 -2.43 -4.95 -6.63
CA LEU A 245 -2.08 -5.03 -5.22
C LEU A 245 -0.57 -5.25 -5.07
N VAL A 246 0.01 -4.66 -4.03
CA VAL A 246 1.39 -4.92 -3.62
C VAL A 246 1.43 -5.40 -2.17
N GLY A 247 2.37 -6.27 -1.84
CA GLY A 247 2.60 -6.65 -0.46
C GLY A 247 4.00 -7.14 -0.15
N SER A 248 4.37 -7.07 1.12
CA SER A 248 5.68 -7.48 1.65
C SER A 248 5.59 -8.12 3.03
N ASP A 249 6.69 -8.76 3.44
CA ASP A 249 6.92 -9.34 4.76
C ASP A 249 7.50 -8.34 5.79
N ASN A 250 7.56 -7.06 5.44
CA ASN A 250 8.06 -5.98 6.30
C ASN A 250 6.91 -5.14 6.90
N PRO A 251 7.20 -4.24 7.86
CA PRO A 251 6.18 -3.47 8.58
C PRO A 251 5.57 -2.26 7.90
N ALA A 252 6.07 -1.84 6.73
CA ALA A 252 5.73 -0.53 6.16
C ALA A 252 5.69 -0.53 4.62
N PHE A 253 5.97 -1.67 3.99
CA PHE A 253 6.34 -1.83 2.57
C PHE A 253 7.61 -1.04 2.15
N GLU A 254 7.76 0.20 2.61
CA GLU A 254 8.78 1.18 2.30
C GLU A 254 9.76 1.46 3.46
N SER A 255 10.90 2.07 3.14
CA SER A 255 11.99 2.31 4.08
C SER A 255 11.68 3.47 5.01
N LEU A 256 11.65 3.17 6.31
CA LEU A 256 11.49 4.17 7.36
C LEU A 256 12.81 4.42 8.09
N PRO A 257 13.09 5.66 8.54
CA PRO A 257 12.34 6.88 8.23
C PRO A 257 12.55 7.33 6.76
N ASN A 258 11.62 8.13 6.22
CA ASN A 258 11.86 8.83 4.96
C ASN A 258 13.17 9.61 5.10
N LEU A 259 14.19 9.27 4.32
CA LEU A 259 15.47 9.95 4.43
C LEU A 259 15.27 11.44 4.08
N PRO A 260 15.93 12.37 4.82
CA PRO A 260 15.84 13.79 4.52
C PRO A 260 16.19 14.06 3.04
N GLY A 261 15.29 14.70 2.30
CA GLY A 261 15.49 15.07 0.90
C GLY A 261 14.97 14.09 -0.15
N GLU A 262 14.28 13.01 0.24
CA GLU A 262 13.58 12.16 -0.73
C GLU A 262 12.34 12.87 -1.32
N VAL A 263 12.54 13.46 -2.50
CA VAL A 263 11.56 14.25 -3.24
C VAL A 263 10.97 13.43 -4.40
N ILE A 264 9.66 13.23 -4.40
CA ILE A 264 8.91 12.67 -5.53
C ILE A 264 8.16 13.82 -6.17
N ASP A 265 8.51 14.15 -7.42
CA ASP A 265 7.88 15.24 -8.16
C ASP A 265 7.85 16.58 -7.39
N GLY A 266 9.04 17.06 -7.01
CA GLY A 266 9.22 18.36 -6.38
C GLY A 266 8.85 18.45 -4.89
N GLU A 267 8.09 17.49 -4.36
CA GLU A 267 7.65 17.46 -2.95
C GLU A 267 8.17 16.23 -2.19
N MET A 268 8.33 16.38 -0.87
CA MET A 268 8.61 15.26 0.04
C MET A 268 7.36 14.38 0.15
N ARG A 269 7.43 13.13 -0.31
CA ARG A 269 6.33 12.15 -0.27
C ARG A 269 6.85 10.80 0.20
N SER A 270 5.96 9.86 0.50
CA SER A 270 6.28 8.46 0.81
C SER A 270 5.59 7.54 -0.20
N LEU A 271 5.98 6.27 -0.30
CA LEU A 271 5.30 5.28 -1.14
C LEU A 271 3.84 5.09 -0.72
N HIS A 272 3.50 5.13 0.58
CA HIS A 272 2.11 5.12 1.04
C HIS A 272 1.27 6.24 0.42
N GLN A 273 1.79 7.48 0.39
CA GLN A 273 1.08 8.62 -0.22
C GLN A 273 0.87 8.41 -1.72
N VAL A 274 1.88 7.87 -2.39
CA VAL A 274 1.82 7.64 -3.84
C VAL A 274 0.85 6.51 -4.18
N PHE A 275 0.91 5.39 -3.46
CA PHE A 275 0.11 4.22 -3.77
C PHE A 275 -1.34 4.45 -3.36
N ILE A 276 -1.59 4.76 -2.11
CA ILE A 276 -2.94 4.79 -1.55
C ILE A 276 -3.66 6.05 -2.02
N GLY A 277 -3.13 7.23 -1.69
CA GLY A 277 -3.75 8.51 -2.03
C GLY A 277 -3.66 8.87 -3.51
N GLY A 278 -2.54 8.54 -4.16
CA GLY A 278 -2.28 8.89 -5.56
C GLY A 278 -2.79 7.87 -6.57
N TRP A 279 -2.34 6.61 -6.50
CA TRP A 279 -2.64 5.60 -7.51
C TRP A 279 -3.88 4.76 -7.19
N GLY A 280 -4.46 4.89 -5.99
CA GLY A 280 -5.54 4.02 -5.55
C GLY A 280 -5.10 2.56 -5.39
N MET A 281 -3.84 2.32 -5.05
CA MET A 281 -3.22 1.01 -4.87
C MET A 281 -3.13 0.69 -3.37
N SER A 282 -3.78 -0.39 -2.95
CA SER A 282 -3.67 -0.91 -1.59
C SER A 282 -2.34 -1.61 -1.33
N ILE A 283 -1.96 -1.68 -0.06
CA ILE A 283 -0.72 -2.28 0.44
C ILE A 283 -1.08 -3.42 1.41
N VAL A 284 -0.31 -4.51 1.35
CA VAL A 284 -0.37 -5.60 2.32
C VAL A 284 0.96 -5.73 3.03
N GLU A 285 0.96 -5.69 4.35
CA GLU A 285 2.16 -5.71 5.17
C GLU A 285 2.19 -6.94 6.06
N PHE A 286 3.38 -7.30 6.56
CA PHE A 286 3.61 -8.47 7.41
C PHE A 286 3.12 -9.81 6.85
N LEU A 287 3.26 -10.03 5.54
CA LEU A 287 3.04 -11.35 4.96
C LEU A 287 4.04 -12.36 5.55
N ASN A 288 3.55 -13.53 5.96
CA ASN A 288 4.41 -14.65 6.29
C ASN A 288 4.77 -15.43 5.00
N LEU A 289 5.99 -15.20 4.51
CA LEU A 289 6.43 -15.70 3.20
C LEU A 289 7.38 -16.90 3.26
N GLU A 290 7.72 -17.41 4.45
CA GLU A 290 8.73 -18.46 4.61
C GLU A 290 8.35 -19.76 3.89
N GLU A 291 7.13 -20.29 4.13
CA GLU A 291 6.67 -21.51 3.47
C GLU A 291 6.48 -21.31 1.96
N LEU A 292 5.99 -20.14 1.55
CA LEU A 292 5.79 -19.82 0.14
C LEU A 292 7.11 -19.75 -0.62
N ALA A 293 8.10 -19.02 -0.09
CA ALA A 293 9.42 -18.91 -0.71
C ALA A 293 10.10 -20.28 -0.82
N GLN A 294 10.06 -21.08 0.26
CA GLN A 294 10.56 -22.45 0.22
C GLN A 294 9.87 -23.28 -0.87
N THR A 295 8.54 -23.23 -0.95
CA THR A 295 7.78 -23.97 -1.96
C THR A 295 8.11 -23.49 -3.38
N CYS A 296 8.27 -22.18 -3.58
CA CYS A 296 8.70 -21.62 -4.87
C CYS A 296 10.10 -22.11 -5.28
N HIS A 297 11.03 -22.18 -4.34
CA HIS A 297 12.37 -22.73 -4.56
C HIS A 297 12.33 -24.21 -4.94
N GLU A 298 11.53 -25.03 -4.23
CA GLU A 298 11.37 -26.45 -4.50
C GLU A 298 10.78 -26.72 -5.89
N LEU A 299 9.83 -25.88 -6.33
CA LEU A 299 9.12 -26.05 -7.61
C LEU A 299 9.78 -25.33 -8.79
N GLY A 300 10.72 -24.42 -8.54
CA GLY A 300 11.23 -23.50 -9.57
C GLY A 300 10.13 -22.63 -10.18
N ARG A 301 9.06 -22.32 -9.42
CA ARG A 301 7.89 -21.55 -9.86
C ARG A 301 7.59 -20.45 -8.85
N TYR A 302 7.49 -19.22 -9.32
CA TYR A 302 7.31 -18.03 -8.49
C TYR A 302 6.01 -17.27 -8.80
N SER A 303 5.14 -17.86 -9.62
CA SER A 303 3.75 -17.43 -9.80
C SER A 303 2.80 -18.46 -9.20
N PHE A 304 1.70 -17.99 -8.63
CA PHE A 304 0.70 -18.80 -7.94
C PHE A 304 -0.68 -18.15 -8.02
N PHE A 305 -1.73 -18.93 -7.78
CA PHE A 305 -3.04 -18.36 -7.54
C PHE A 305 -3.03 -17.76 -6.13
N PHE A 306 -3.49 -16.53 -5.99
CA PHE A 306 -3.50 -15.81 -4.73
C PHE A 306 -4.91 -15.32 -4.42
N THR A 307 -5.29 -15.41 -3.16
CA THR A 307 -6.53 -14.82 -2.64
C THR A 307 -6.23 -14.12 -1.33
N ILE A 308 -6.90 -13.00 -1.07
CA ILE A 308 -6.85 -12.28 0.19
C ILE A 308 -8.26 -11.75 0.50
N GLN A 309 -8.74 -11.95 1.72
CA GLN A 309 -10.08 -11.50 2.10
C GLN A 309 -10.02 -10.61 3.33
N ASN A 310 -10.62 -9.42 3.19
CA ASN A 310 -10.73 -8.43 4.25
C ASN A 310 -11.97 -8.67 5.10
N LEU A 311 -11.91 -8.30 6.38
CA LEU A 311 -13.09 -8.19 7.22
C LEU A 311 -14.03 -7.12 6.64
N ASN A 312 -15.32 -7.45 6.56
CA ASN A 312 -16.34 -6.54 6.07
C ASN A 312 -16.73 -5.55 7.17
N ILE A 313 -15.91 -4.51 7.35
CA ILE A 313 -16.06 -3.45 8.36
C ILE A 313 -16.44 -2.15 7.63
N PRO A 314 -17.73 -1.76 7.61
CA PRO A 314 -18.16 -0.53 6.95
C PRO A 314 -17.42 0.70 7.48
N GLY A 315 -16.85 1.52 6.59
CA GLY A 315 -16.10 2.71 6.96
C GLY A 315 -14.66 2.44 7.45
N GLY A 316 -14.28 1.19 7.69
CA GLY A 316 -12.97 0.82 8.22
C GLY A 316 -11.79 1.29 7.36
N ILE A 317 -10.67 1.57 8.00
CA ILE A 317 -9.45 2.12 7.36
C ILE A 317 -8.58 0.99 6.77
N ALA A 318 -8.41 -0.08 7.54
CA ALA A 318 -7.60 -1.24 7.20
C ALA A 318 -8.26 -2.51 7.77
N SER A 319 -7.80 -3.68 7.38
CA SER A 319 -8.28 -4.97 7.91
C SER A 319 -7.11 -5.91 8.18
N PRO A 320 -7.14 -6.74 9.25
CA PRO A 320 -6.34 -7.95 9.30
C PRO A 320 -6.97 -8.98 8.36
N PRO A 321 -6.37 -9.27 7.19
CA PRO A 321 -7.00 -10.09 6.19
C PRO A 321 -6.62 -11.56 6.37
N ASN A 322 -7.23 -12.43 5.56
CA ASN A 322 -6.77 -13.80 5.39
C ASN A 322 -6.26 -14.01 3.97
N ALA A 323 -4.95 -14.21 3.79
CA ALA A 323 -4.32 -14.47 2.50
C ALA A 323 -3.82 -15.91 2.34
N MET A 324 -3.97 -16.42 1.11
CA MET A 324 -3.47 -17.72 0.71
C MET A 324 -2.83 -17.66 -0.67
N ALA A 325 -1.71 -18.37 -0.82
CA ALA A 325 -1.15 -18.76 -2.11
C ALA A 325 -1.53 -20.21 -2.41
N ILE A 326 -1.84 -20.52 -3.66
CA ILE A 326 -2.21 -21.85 -4.13
C ILE A 326 -1.39 -22.18 -5.38
N VAL A 327 -0.59 -23.24 -5.30
CA VAL A 327 0.35 -23.68 -6.36
C VAL A 327 -0.09 -24.97 -7.04
#